data_AF-A0A7Y0H1H8-F1
#
_entry.id   AF-A0A7Y0H1H8-F1
#
_cell.length_a   1.000
_cell.length_b   1.000
_cell.length_c   1.000
_cell.angle_alpha   90.00
_cell.angle_beta   90.00
_cell.angle_gamma   90.00
#
_symmetry.space_group_name_H-M   'P 1'
#
loop_
_entity.id
_entity.type
_entity.pdbx_description
1 polymer ?
#
loop_
_entity_poly.entity_id
_entity_poly.type
_entity_poly.pdbx_seq_one_letter_code
_entity_poly.pdbx_strand_id
1 'polypeptide(L)'
;MSDETSTAGNDLTGASEGDSDQLPMEDTLLDRGVGDLLDEGYVAPERARTNHYGETEWEQLHRETLDQRLGEEEPEVWEVHPRLDPASEPDRAGRLVVDDHAVEAGENDEFAIDAGISGGAASAEEAAVHVIGEEYPTEDDVTEEKGDEA
;
A
#
# COMPACT_ATOMS: atom_id res chain seq x y z
N MET A 1 24.11 58.62 -1.12
CA MET A 1 23.05 57.60 -1.08
C MET A 1 23.34 56.77 0.14
N SER A 2 22.41 56.79 1.10
CA SER A 2 22.50 56.06 2.36
C SER A 2 21.70 54.79 2.17
N ASP A 3 22.36 53.64 2.22
CA ASP A 3 21.70 52.35 2.38
C ASP A 3 22.17 51.78 3.71
N GLU A 4 21.37 52.07 4.74
CA GLU A 4 21.46 51.39 6.03
C GLU A 4 20.77 50.04 5.90
N THR A 5 21.56 48.97 5.85
CA THR A 5 21.02 47.61 5.97
C THR A 5 20.45 47.45 7.37
N SER A 6 19.12 47.40 7.45
CA SER A 6 18.36 47.07 8.64
C SER A 6 18.86 45.75 9.21
N THR A 7 19.60 45.82 10.31
CA THR A 7 19.89 44.67 11.15
C THR A 7 18.60 44.31 11.84
N ALA A 8 17.95 43.23 11.37
CA ALA A 8 16.86 42.61 12.10
C ALA A 8 17.40 42.25 13.50
N GLY A 9 16.94 42.98 14.51
CA GLY A 9 17.19 42.66 15.90
C GLY A 9 16.55 41.31 16.18
N ASN A 10 17.39 40.30 16.35
CA ASN A 10 16.96 39.01 16.85
C ASN A 10 16.56 39.20 18.32
N ASP A 11 15.25 39.32 18.57
CA ASP A 11 14.65 39.31 19.89
C ASP A 11 14.89 37.93 20.51
N LEU A 12 16.01 37.81 21.23
CA LEU A 12 16.48 36.61 21.92
C LEU A 12 15.74 36.34 23.24
N THR A 13 14.48 36.81 23.39
CA THR A 13 13.64 36.47 24.55
C THR A 13 12.78 35.24 24.23
N GLY A 14 13.41 34.08 24.42
CA GLY A 14 12.92 32.76 24.05
C GLY A 14 11.55 32.38 24.62
N ALA A 15 10.56 32.30 23.73
CA ALA A 15 9.64 31.17 23.74
C ALA A 15 10.39 30.00 23.09
N SER A 16 10.41 28.84 23.74
CA SER A 16 10.91 27.61 23.13
C SER A 16 10.06 27.33 21.89
N GLU A 17 10.57 27.61 20.69
CA GLU A 17 9.90 27.29 19.42
C GLU A 17 10.06 25.81 19.02
N GLY A 18 10.56 24.96 19.92
CA GLY A 18 10.69 23.53 19.72
C GLY A 18 10.11 22.74 20.87
N ASP A 19 9.29 21.75 20.53
CA ASP A 19 8.86 20.62 21.38
C ASP A 19 7.79 20.84 22.46
N SER A 20 6.90 21.84 22.34
CA SER A 20 5.69 21.89 23.19
C SER A 20 4.62 20.86 22.81
N ASP A 21 4.71 20.29 21.61
CA ASP A 21 3.68 19.39 21.05
C ASP A 21 4.04 17.90 21.25
N GLN A 22 5.13 17.60 21.95
CA GLN A 22 5.45 16.23 22.32
C GLN A 22 4.50 15.76 23.41
N LEU A 23 3.90 14.58 23.19
CA LEU A 23 3.04 13.96 24.18
C LEU A 23 3.88 13.41 25.35
N PRO A 24 3.44 13.59 26.60
CA PRO A 24 4.11 12.97 27.73
C PRO A 24 4.02 11.44 27.62
N MET A 25 4.91 10.72 28.30
CA MET A 25 5.01 9.27 28.18
C MET A 25 3.68 8.56 28.47
N GLU A 26 2.95 9.02 29.49
CA GLU A 26 1.63 8.49 29.84
C GLU A 26 0.60 8.51 28.69
N ASP A 27 0.79 9.37 27.70
CA ASP A 27 -0.11 9.55 26.57
C ASP A 27 0.36 8.82 25.30
N THR A 28 1.58 8.27 25.27
CA THR A 28 2.15 7.64 24.07
C THR A 28 1.93 6.13 23.97
N LEU A 29 1.43 5.46 25.03
CA LEU A 29 1.32 3.98 25.14
C LEU A 29 2.65 3.22 24.90
N LEU A 30 3.78 3.93 24.83
CA LEU A 30 5.11 3.35 24.62
C LEU A 30 5.79 3.17 25.98
N ASP A 31 6.29 1.96 26.25
CA ASP A 31 7.14 1.68 27.41
C ASP A 31 8.55 1.29 26.92
N ARG A 32 9.43 2.30 26.85
CA ARG A 32 10.84 2.15 26.46
C ARG A 32 11.80 2.10 27.66
N GLY A 33 11.28 2.07 28.90
CA GLY A 33 12.07 1.92 30.12
C GLY A 33 12.80 3.16 30.62
N VAL A 34 12.48 4.35 30.09
CA VAL A 34 12.96 5.67 30.56
C VAL A 34 11.82 6.44 31.23
N GLY A 35 12.13 7.49 32.00
CA GLY A 35 11.11 8.34 32.64
C GLY A 35 10.59 9.45 31.73
N ASP A 36 11.47 10.01 30.91
CA ASP A 36 11.16 10.96 29.83
C ASP A 36 11.68 10.38 28.50
N LEU A 37 10.89 10.51 27.43
CA LEU A 37 11.32 10.11 26.08
C LEU A 37 12.56 10.89 25.61
N LEU A 38 12.76 12.11 26.13
CA LEU A 38 13.94 12.93 25.85
C LEU A 38 15.22 12.43 26.52
N ASP A 39 15.12 11.52 27.50
CA ASP A 39 16.29 10.92 28.15
C ASP A 39 16.94 9.82 27.29
N GLU A 40 16.29 9.37 26.22
CA GLU A 40 16.84 8.39 25.29
C GLU A 40 17.95 9.01 24.43
N GLY A 41 19.20 8.77 24.83
CA GLY A 41 20.35 9.09 24.00
C GLY A 41 20.47 8.13 22.81
N TYR A 42 20.53 8.66 21.60
CA TYR A 42 20.93 7.87 20.42
C TYR A 42 22.46 7.90 20.26
N VAL A 43 23.09 6.73 20.26
CA VAL A 43 24.52 6.58 19.97
C VAL A 43 24.66 6.11 18.53
N ALA A 44 25.18 6.97 17.66
CA ALA A 44 25.48 6.59 16.28
C ALA A 44 26.54 5.47 16.27
N PRO A 45 26.46 4.51 15.32
CA PRO A 45 27.47 3.46 15.20
C PRO A 45 28.89 4.06 15.07
N GLU A 46 29.87 3.47 15.78
CA GLU A 46 31.29 3.90 15.72
C GLU A 46 31.98 3.62 14.38
N ARG A 47 31.26 3.01 13.43
CA ARG A 47 31.72 2.72 12.07
C ARG A 47 30.76 3.30 11.05
N ALA A 48 31.29 3.65 9.88
CA ALA A 48 30.49 3.99 8.73
C ALA A 48 29.48 2.86 8.42
N ARG A 49 28.28 3.24 7.99
CA ARG A 49 27.28 2.29 7.51
C ARG A 49 27.73 1.89 6.11
N THR A 50 27.92 0.60 5.88
CA THR A 50 28.43 0.07 4.60
C THR A 50 27.36 0.03 3.51
N ASN A 51 26.19 0.63 3.74
CA ASN A 51 24.92 0.17 3.19
C ASN A 51 24.19 1.22 2.33
N HIS A 52 24.84 2.29 1.86
CA HIS A 52 24.13 3.31 1.09
C HIS A 52 25.05 3.97 0.05
N TYR A 53 24.58 4.05 -1.19
CA TYR A 53 25.27 4.76 -2.27
C TYR A 53 25.16 6.28 -2.07
N GLY A 54 26.22 7.06 -2.32
CA GLY A 54 26.15 8.53 -2.29
C GLY A 54 26.81 9.21 -1.08
N GLU A 55 27.60 8.49 -0.29
CA GLU A 55 28.37 9.09 0.80
C GLU A 55 29.68 9.72 0.31
N THR A 56 30.23 9.26 -0.82
CA THR A 56 31.45 9.82 -1.40
C THR A 56 31.16 10.90 -2.45
N GLU A 57 32.06 11.87 -2.61
CA GLU A 57 31.98 12.90 -3.65
C GLU A 57 31.81 12.32 -5.06
N TRP A 58 32.47 11.18 -5.33
CA TRP A 58 32.37 10.51 -6.63
C TRP A 58 30.96 9.94 -6.85
N GLU A 59 30.38 9.28 -5.85
CA GLU A 59 29.03 8.71 -5.94
C GLU A 59 27.97 9.81 -6.08
N GLN A 60 28.11 10.93 -5.38
CA GLN A 60 27.17 12.06 -5.53
C GLN A 60 27.18 12.63 -6.95
N LEU A 61 28.33 12.66 -7.60
CA LEU A 61 28.46 13.12 -9.00
C LEU A 61 27.88 12.12 -10.01
N HIS A 62 28.09 10.81 -9.77
CA HIS A 62 27.70 9.78 -10.72
C HIS A 62 26.26 9.29 -10.53
N ARG A 63 25.70 9.54 -9.33
CA ARG A 63 24.39 9.08 -8.88
C ARG A 63 24.23 7.56 -8.99
N GLU A 64 23.20 7.07 -8.33
CA GLU A 64 22.86 5.65 -8.36
C GLU A 64 22.19 5.27 -9.68
N THR A 65 22.44 4.05 -10.17
CA THR A 65 21.73 3.51 -11.33
C THR A 65 20.35 2.96 -10.95
N LEU A 66 19.46 2.82 -11.93
CA LEU A 66 18.14 2.22 -11.68
C LEU A 66 18.25 0.76 -11.19
N ASP A 67 19.23 0.01 -11.72
CA ASP A 67 19.46 -1.38 -11.31
C ASP A 67 19.94 -1.50 -9.86
N GLN A 68 20.76 -0.54 -9.41
CA GLN A 68 21.20 -0.46 -8.02
C GLN A 68 20.01 -0.20 -7.09
N ARG A 69 19.16 0.79 -7.42
CA ARG A 69 17.95 1.10 -6.64
C ARG A 69 17.02 -0.09 -6.54
N LEU A 70 16.82 -0.79 -7.65
CA LEU A 70 15.97 -1.99 -7.69
C LEU A 70 16.54 -3.13 -6.84
N GLY A 71 17.86 -3.23 -6.71
CA GLY A 71 18.50 -4.23 -5.84
C GLY A 71 18.41 -3.89 -4.35
N GLU A 72 18.23 -2.62 -4.00
CA GLU A 72 18.00 -2.16 -2.62
C GLU A 72 16.53 -2.31 -2.19
N GLU A 73 15.60 -2.39 -3.14
CA GLU A 73 14.17 -2.60 -2.85
C GLU A 73 13.91 -4.03 -2.34
N GLU A 74 13.28 -4.14 -1.17
CA GLU A 74 12.72 -5.42 -0.69
C GLU A 74 11.33 -5.63 -1.31
N PRO A 75 11.08 -6.74 -2.04
CA PRO A 75 9.77 -7.02 -2.59
C PRO A 75 8.72 -7.16 -1.50
N GLU A 76 7.55 -6.55 -1.71
CA GLU A 76 6.41 -6.77 -0.85
C GLU A 76 6.01 -8.26 -0.86
N VAL A 77 5.73 -8.81 0.32
CA VAL A 77 5.33 -10.22 0.46
C VAL A 77 3.84 -10.34 0.14
N TRP A 78 3.51 -10.61 -1.13
CA TRP A 78 2.13 -10.84 -1.58
C TRP A 78 1.56 -12.22 -1.20
N GLU A 79 2.41 -13.17 -0.77
CA GLU A 79 2.01 -14.55 -0.47
C GLU A 79 1.32 -14.73 0.89
N VAL A 80 1.30 -13.70 1.74
CA VAL A 80 0.43 -13.71 2.92
C VAL A 80 -0.96 -13.34 2.44
N HIS A 81 -1.69 -14.33 1.92
CA HIS A 81 -3.14 -14.19 1.83
C HIS A 81 -3.62 -13.82 3.23
N PRO A 82 -4.20 -12.62 3.43
CA PRO A 82 -4.84 -12.33 4.70
C PRO A 82 -5.81 -13.47 4.96
N ARG A 83 -5.88 -13.95 6.21
CA ARG A 83 -6.98 -14.85 6.59
C ARG A 83 -8.24 -14.08 6.25
N LEU A 84 -8.91 -14.47 5.17
CA LEU A 84 -10.21 -13.91 4.85
C LEU A 84 -11.07 -14.13 6.08
N ASP A 85 -11.67 -13.05 6.56
CA ASP A 85 -12.72 -13.16 7.56
C ASP A 85 -13.74 -14.19 7.01
N PRO A 86 -14.22 -15.17 7.79
CA PRO A 86 -15.32 -16.02 7.35
C PRO A 86 -16.59 -15.22 6.99
N ALA A 87 -16.70 -13.95 7.41
CA ALA A 87 -17.73 -13.02 6.95
C ALA A 87 -17.39 -12.31 5.63
N SER A 88 -16.15 -12.42 5.14
CA SER A 88 -15.77 -11.99 3.81
C SER A 88 -16.30 -13.02 2.81
N GLU A 89 -17.21 -12.59 1.95
CA GLU A 89 -17.75 -13.40 0.86
C GLU A 89 -16.91 -13.11 -0.40
N PRO A 90 -15.78 -13.81 -0.66
CA PRO A 90 -14.87 -13.49 -1.75
C PRO A 90 -15.51 -13.58 -3.13
N ASP A 91 -16.50 -14.45 -3.26
CA ASP A 91 -17.18 -14.71 -4.52
C ASP A 91 -18.37 -13.77 -4.75
N ARG A 92 -18.58 -12.78 -3.87
CA ARG A 92 -19.66 -11.80 -4.00
C ARG A 92 -19.35 -10.83 -5.14
N ALA A 93 -20.31 -10.63 -6.04
CA ALA A 93 -20.21 -9.61 -7.08
C ALA A 93 -20.37 -8.20 -6.47
N GLY A 94 -19.53 -7.27 -6.89
CA GLY A 94 -19.63 -5.85 -6.53
C GLY A 94 -20.63 -5.07 -7.39
N ARG A 95 -20.38 -3.78 -7.57
CA ARG A 95 -21.19 -2.93 -8.45
C ARG A 95 -20.90 -3.26 -9.91
N LEU A 96 -21.90 -3.71 -10.64
CA LEU A 96 -21.82 -3.93 -12.08
C LEU A 96 -21.97 -2.61 -12.85
N VAL A 97 -21.04 -2.34 -13.77
CA VAL A 97 -21.11 -1.21 -14.71
C VAL A 97 -21.04 -1.75 -16.13
N VAL A 98 -21.66 -1.05 -17.08
CA VAL A 98 -21.65 -1.44 -18.50
C VAL A 98 -20.22 -1.65 -18.98
N ASP A 99 -19.99 -2.77 -19.65
CA ASP A 99 -18.75 -3.04 -20.36
C ASP A 99 -18.77 -2.34 -21.72
N ASP A 100 -17.92 -1.33 -21.90
CA ASP A 100 -17.82 -0.57 -23.15
C ASP A 100 -17.04 -1.28 -24.26
N HIS A 101 -16.38 -2.39 -23.91
CA HIS A 101 -15.65 -3.26 -24.83
C HIS A 101 -16.41 -4.55 -25.17
N ALA A 102 -17.58 -4.74 -24.57
CA ALA A 102 -18.41 -5.91 -24.86
C ALA A 102 -18.86 -5.94 -26.33
N VAL A 103 -18.97 -7.15 -26.86
CA VAL A 103 -19.59 -7.38 -28.16
C VAL A 103 -21.07 -7.03 -28.12
N GLU A 104 -21.60 -6.51 -29.21
CA GLU A 104 -23.05 -6.32 -29.35
C GLU A 104 -23.73 -7.70 -29.29
N ALA A 105 -24.43 -7.97 -28.18
CA ALA A 105 -25.27 -9.15 -28.06
C ALA A 105 -26.73 -8.83 -28.46
N GLY A 106 -27.58 -9.86 -28.46
CA GLY A 106 -28.97 -9.71 -28.88
C GLY A 106 -29.76 -8.71 -28.03
N GLU A 107 -30.99 -8.39 -28.44
CA GLU A 107 -31.83 -7.38 -27.78
C GLU A 107 -32.10 -7.61 -26.28
N ASN A 108 -31.81 -8.80 -25.73
CA ASN A 108 -32.06 -9.16 -24.34
C ASN A 108 -30.79 -9.47 -23.53
N ASP A 109 -29.61 -9.34 -24.14
CA ASP A 109 -28.34 -9.69 -23.51
C ASP A 109 -27.55 -8.40 -23.25
N GLU A 110 -27.10 -8.21 -22.01
CA GLU A 110 -26.30 -7.05 -21.60
C GLU A 110 -25.08 -7.53 -20.81
N PHE A 111 -23.92 -6.94 -21.11
CA PHE A 111 -22.65 -7.27 -20.46
C PHE A 111 -22.24 -6.16 -19.50
N ALA A 112 -21.63 -6.56 -18.39
CA ALA A 112 -21.16 -5.65 -17.36
C ALA A 112 -19.87 -6.16 -16.73
N ILE A 113 -19.04 -5.24 -16.26
CA ILE A 113 -17.83 -5.53 -15.47
C ILE A 113 -18.09 -5.20 -13.99
N ASP A 114 -17.48 -6.01 -13.11
CA ASP A 114 -17.47 -5.73 -11.68
C ASP A 114 -16.50 -4.58 -11.37
N ALA A 115 -17.04 -3.47 -10.87
CA ALA A 115 -16.29 -2.29 -10.45
C ALA A 115 -16.02 -2.25 -8.93
N GLY A 116 -16.24 -3.37 -8.24
CA GLY A 116 -15.97 -3.57 -6.82
C GLY A 116 -17.08 -3.07 -5.89
N ILE A 117 -16.87 -3.31 -4.58
CA ILE A 117 -17.83 -2.96 -3.52
C ILE A 117 -17.72 -1.47 -3.20
N SER A 118 -18.84 -0.73 -3.27
CA SER A 118 -18.88 0.69 -2.86
C SER A 118 -19.52 0.87 -1.49
N GLY A 119 -18.69 0.75 -0.45
CA GLY A 119 -19.06 1.01 0.94
C GLY A 119 -19.90 -0.11 1.54
N GLY A 120 -19.44 -0.69 2.64
CA GLY A 120 -19.91 -1.95 3.23
C GLY A 120 -21.33 -2.01 3.81
N ALA A 121 -22.30 -1.30 3.22
CA ALA A 121 -23.72 -1.38 3.54
C ALA A 121 -24.50 -1.84 2.30
N ALA A 122 -24.20 -3.05 1.83
CA ALA A 122 -24.95 -3.68 0.76
C ALA A 122 -26.40 -3.98 1.20
N SER A 123 -27.35 -3.87 0.27
CA SER A 123 -28.71 -4.36 0.53
C SER A 123 -28.75 -5.90 0.55
N ALA A 124 -29.80 -6.49 1.13
CA ALA A 124 -29.94 -7.95 1.19
C ALA A 124 -29.96 -8.62 -0.20
N GLU A 125 -30.52 -7.95 -1.21
CA GLU A 125 -30.54 -8.45 -2.59
C GLU A 125 -29.16 -8.37 -3.23
N GLU A 126 -28.43 -7.29 -2.98
CA GLU A 126 -27.06 -7.12 -3.44
C GLU A 126 -26.09 -8.09 -2.75
N ALA A 127 -26.40 -8.53 -1.52
CA ALA A 127 -25.66 -9.57 -0.82
C ALA A 127 -25.91 -10.98 -1.40
N ALA A 128 -27.02 -11.19 -2.13
CA ALA A 128 -27.37 -12.50 -2.66
C ALA A 128 -26.69 -12.85 -4.00
N VAL A 129 -26.07 -11.87 -4.68
CA VAL A 129 -25.41 -12.06 -5.98
C VAL A 129 -23.96 -12.49 -5.79
N HIS A 130 -23.57 -13.60 -6.42
CA HIS A 130 -22.20 -14.13 -6.41
C HIS A 130 -21.79 -14.57 -7.81
N VAL A 131 -20.48 -14.59 -8.04
CA VAL A 131 -19.86 -15.10 -9.26
C VAL A 131 -19.87 -16.62 -9.19
N ILE A 132 -20.41 -17.25 -10.24
CA ILE A 132 -20.30 -18.70 -10.43
C ILE A 132 -19.15 -18.91 -11.41
N GLY A 133 -18.16 -19.70 -11.01
CA GLY A 133 -17.05 -20.05 -11.90
C GLY A 133 -17.56 -20.80 -13.13
N GLU A 134 -17.13 -20.39 -14.32
CA GLU A 134 -17.39 -21.15 -15.54
C GLU A 134 -16.46 -22.37 -15.54
N GLU A 135 -17.05 -23.56 -15.39
CA GLU A 135 -16.38 -24.81 -15.67
C GLU A 135 -16.34 -24.98 -17.19
N TYR A 136 -15.26 -24.50 -17.80
CA TYR A 136 -14.99 -24.82 -19.20
C TYR A 136 -14.59 -26.30 -19.26
N PRO A 137 -15.28 -27.13 -20.08
CA PRO A 137 -14.82 -28.49 -20.32
C PRO A 137 -13.40 -28.40 -20.88
N THR A 138 -12.47 -29.02 -20.16
CA THR A 138 -11.08 -29.14 -20.59
C THR A 138 -10.99 -30.18 -21.70
N GLU A 139 -9.89 -30.16 -22.47
CA GLU A 139 -9.69 -31.18 -23.52
C GLU A 139 -9.73 -32.61 -22.96
N ASP A 140 -9.42 -32.78 -21.66
CA ASP A 140 -9.50 -34.05 -20.94
C ASP A 140 -10.96 -34.51 -20.74
N ASP A 141 -11.89 -33.60 -20.43
CA ASP A 141 -13.32 -33.92 -20.22
C ASP A 141 -14.01 -34.42 -21.50
N VAL A 142 -13.55 -33.97 -22.67
CA VAL A 142 -14.11 -34.36 -23.99
C VAL A 142 -13.66 -35.77 -24.39
N THR A 143 -12.56 -36.28 -23.82
CA THR A 143 -12.01 -37.60 -24.18
C THR A 143 -12.64 -38.76 -23.43
N GLU A 144 -13.25 -38.52 -22.26
CA GLU A 144 -13.93 -39.56 -21.49
C GLU A 144 -15.22 -40.05 -22.15
N GLU A 145 -15.93 -39.20 -22.90
CA GLU A 145 -17.21 -39.58 -23.53
C GLU A 145 -17.05 -40.47 -24.78
N LYS A 146 -15.83 -40.58 -25.36
CA LYS A 146 -15.58 -41.40 -26.57
C LYS A 146 -15.03 -42.80 -26.29
N GLY A 147 -14.93 -43.19 -25.02
CA GLY A 147 -14.28 -44.44 -24.60
C GLY A 147 -15.12 -45.71 -24.60
N ASP A 148 -16.43 -45.66 -24.89
CA ASP A 148 -17.33 -46.80 -24.64
C ASP A 148 -18.13 -47.28 -25.87
N GLU A 149 -17.52 -47.28 -27.05
CA GLU A 149 -17.97 -48.12 -28.17
C GLU A 149 -16.89 -49.16 -28.51
N ALA A 150 -17.07 -50.38 -27.98
CA ALA A 150 -16.38 -51.60 -28.37
C ALA A 150 -17.38 -52.67 -28.83
#